data_AF-A0A538RZY7-F1
#
_entry.id   AF-A0A538RZY7-F1
#
_cell.length_a   1.000
_cell.length_b   1.000
_cell.length_c   1.000
_cell.angle_alpha   90.00
_cell.angle_beta   90.00
_cell.angle_gamma   90.00
#
_symmetry.space_group_name_H-M   'P 1'
#
loop_
_entity.id
_entity.type
_entity.pdbx_description
1 polymer ?
#
loop_
_entity_poly.entity_id
_entity_poly.type
_entity_poly.pdbx_seq_one_letter_code
_entity_poly.pdbx_strand_id
1 'polypeptide(L)'
;MVRRSRQGYTLFEVVLVLALLVLLAAITYPSLDAMYGDSKVTAAGDMVRGAWAEAQARAMDEGRAYRFAVIPNQGNYRVAPDSADFWSGNG
;
A
#
# COMPACT_ATOMS: atom_id res chain seq x y z
N MET A 1 -50.57 35.61 12.93
CA MET A 1 -49.18 35.28 13.34
C MET A 1 -49.04 33.76 13.31
N VAL A 2 -48.52 33.20 12.21
CA VAL A 2 -48.47 31.74 12.00
C VAL A 2 -47.33 31.17 12.84
N ARG A 3 -47.65 30.44 13.91
CA ARG A 3 -46.65 29.70 14.69
C ARG A 3 -46.21 28.50 13.85
N ARG A 4 -45.01 28.58 13.29
CA ARG A 4 -44.33 27.45 12.65
C ARG A 4 -43.98 26.45 13.76
N SER A 5 -44.71 25.34 13.85
CA SER A 5 -44.36 24.27 14.79
C SER A 5 -42.99 23.73 14.40
N ARG A 6 -42.04 23.77 15.33
CA ARG A 6 -40.78 23.06 15.18
C ARG A 6 -41.09 21.57 15.35
N GLN A 7 -41.23 20.88 14.23
CA GLN A 7 -41.37 19.42 14.21
C GLN A 7 -39.99 18.85 14.55
N GLY A 8 -39.83 18.35 15.78
CA GLY A 8 -38.63 17.63 16.18
C GLY A 8 -38.62 16.24 15.53
N TYR A 9 -37.43 15.78 15.14
CA TYR A 9 -37.24 14.42 14.63
C TYR A 9 -37.60 13.39 15.70
N THR A 10 -38.25 12.30 15.29
CA THR A 10 -38.59 11.21 16.21
C THR A 10 -37.35 10.37 16.51
N LEU A 11 -37.29 9.72 17.68
CA LEU A 11 -36.21 8.76 17.99
C LEU A 11 -36.14 7.64 16.94
N PHE A 12 -37.29 7.23 16.40
CA PHE A 12 -37.37 6.23 15.35
C PHE A 12 -36.64 6.67 14.07
N GLU A 13 -36.80 7.92 13.67
CA GLU A 13 -36.15 8.48 12.48
C GLU A 13 -34.64 8.56 12.66
N VAL A 14 -34.16 8.94 13.85
CA VAL A 14 -32.72 8.95 14.15
C VAL A 14 -32.12 7.55 14.11
N VAL A 15 -32.80 6.55 14.69
CA VAL A 15 -32.36 5.15 14.65
C VAL A 15 -32.36 4.60 13.23
N LEU A 16 -33.38 4.94 12.43
CA LEU A 16 -33.46 4.53 11.04
C LEU A 16 -32.34 5.14 10.19
N VAL A 17 -32.02 6.43 10.38
CA VAL A 17 -30.88 7.08 9.73
C VAL A 17 -29.57 6.42 10.14
N LEU A 18 -29.37 6.13 11.42
CA LEU A 18 -28.17 5.42 11.89
C LEU A 18 -28.04 4.03 11.28
N ALA A 19 -29.14 3.28 11.18
CA ALA A 19 -29.14 1.97 10.54
C ALA A 19 -28.74 2.06 9.06
N LEU A 20 -29.24 3.06 8.34
CA LEU A 20 -28.86 3.32 6.95
C LEU A 20 -27.37 3.69 6.82
N LEU A 21 -26.85 4.54 7.71
CA LEU A 21 -25.44 4.92 7.71
C LEU A 21 -24.52 3.72 7.95
N VAL A 22 -24.87 2.84 8.89
CA VAL A 22 -24.11 1.61 9.15
C VAL A 22 -24.12 0.68 7.94
N LEU A 23 -25.26 0.54 7.28
CA LEU A 23 -25.41 -0.31 6.09
C LEU A 23 -24.56 0.21 4.92
N LEU A 24 -24.56 1.52 4.69
CA LEU A 24 -23.70 2.17 3.69
C LEU A 24 -22.21 2.05 4.03
N ALA A 25 -21.85 2.20 5.30
CA ALA A 25 -20.47 2.04 5.76
C ALA A 25 -19.97 0.60 5.53
N ALA A 26 -20.79 -0.41 5.82
CA ALA A 26 -20.45 -1.82 5.61
C ALA A 26 -20.18 -2.14 4.13
N ILE A 27 -20.95 -1.55 3.22
CA ILE A 27 -20.74 -1.72 1.77
C ILE A 27 -19.48 -0.97 1.29
N THR A 28 -19.18 0.19 1.88
CA THR A 28 -18.04 1.04 1.49
C THR A 28 -16.71 0.55 2.05
N TYR A 29 -16.72 -0.14 3.20
CA TYR A 29 -15.53 -0.65 3.88
C TYR A 29 -14.58 -1.49 3.00
N PRO A 30 -15.04 -2.54 2.26
CA PRO A 30 -14.13 -3.35 1.45
C PRO A 30 -13.46 -2.57 0.31
N SER A 31 -14.12 -1.56 -0.26
CA SER A 31 -13.54 -0.72 -1.32
C SER A 31 -12.38 0.14 -0.79
N LEU A 32 -12.52 0.68 0.42
CA LEU A 32 -11.44 1.43 1.07
C LEU A 32 -10.27 0.52 1.43
N ASP A 33 -10.55 -0.65 2.00
CA ASP A 33 -9.50 -1.62 2.38
C ASP A 33 -8.73 -2.14 1.15
N ALA A 34 -9.43 -2.40 0.04
CA ALA A 34 -8.81 -2.77 -1.23
C ALA A 34 -7.89 -1.67 -1.79
N MET A 35 -8.30 -0.40 -1.75
CA MET A 35 -7.45 0.72 -2.20
C MET A 35 -6.20 0.88 -1.31
N TYR A 36 -6.33 0.71 0.00
CA TYR A 36 -5.19 0.77 0.93
C TYR A 36 -4.23 -0.43 0.79
N GLY A 37 -4.76 -1.63 0.51
CA GLY A 37 -3.95 -2.83 0.27
C GLY A 37 -3.16 -2.78 -1.04
N ASP A 38 -3.81 -2.36 -2.13
CA ASP A 38 -3.22 -2.37 -3.48
C ASP A 38 -2.16 -1.27 -3.66
N SER A 39 -2.30 -0.15 -2.94
CA SER A 39 -1.31 0.93 -2.92
C SER A 39 0.04 0.47 -2.37
N LYS A 40 0.06 -0.39 -1.35
CA LYS A 40 1.32 -0.91 -0.77
C LYS A 40 2.03 -1.87 -1.71
N VAL A 41 1.28 -2.73 -2.40
CA VAL A 41 1.84 -3.72 -3.31
C VAL A 41 2.36 -3.05 -4.58
N THR A 42 1.61 -2.11 -5.15
CA THR A 42 2.02 -1.36 -6.33
C THR A 42 3.24 -0.50 -6.05
N ALA A 43 3.25 0.24 -4.93
CA ALA A 43 4.41 1.04 -4.52
C ALA A 43 5.66 0.19 -4.26
N ALA A 44 5.51 -0.99 -3.64
CA ALA A 44 6.63 -1.92 -3.47
C ALA A 44 7.16 -2.46 -4.81
N GLY A 45 6.27 -2.74 -5.77
CA GLY A 45 6.65 -3.15 -7.12
C GLY A 45 7.43 -2.08 -7.87
N ASP A 46 7.02 -0.82 -7.77
CA ASP A 46 7.70 0.31 -8.40
C ASP A 46 9.08 0.58 -7.77
N MET A 47 9.21 0.43 -6.45
CA MET A 47 10.53 0.53 -5.79
C MET A 47 11.50 -0.55 -6.25
N VAL A 48 11.05 -1.81 -6.39
CA VAL A 48 11.89 -2.91 -6.88
C VAL A 48 12.30 -2.69 -8.33
N ARG A 49 11.36 -2.22 -9.18
CA ARG A 49 11.65 -1.87 -10.58
C ARG A 49 12.69 -0.75 -10.68
N GLY A 50 12.59 0.28 -9.84
CA GLY A 50 13.58 1.35 -9.74
C GLY A 50 14.97 0.82 -9.36
N ALA A 51 15.04 -0.02 -8.34
CA ALA A 51 16.29 -0.62 -7.89
C ALA A 51 16.95 -1.52 -8.97
N TRP A 52 16.15 -2.26 -9.76
CA TRP A 52 16.67 -3.04 -10.89
C TRP A 52 17.17 -2.17 -12.03
N ALA A 53 16.47 -1.08 -12.35
CA ALA A 53 16.93 -0.14 -13.38
C ALA A 53 18.28 0.49 -12.98
N GLU A 54 18.44 0.85 -11.71
CA GLU A 54 19.70 1.38 -11.18
C GLU A 54 20.82 0.31 -11.17
N ALA A 55 20.51 -0.91 -10.75
CA ALA A 55 21.46 -2.04 -10.78
C ALA A 55 21.94 -2.34 -12.21
N GLN A 56 21.02 -2.31 -13.18
CA GLN A 56 21.33 -2.52 -14.59
C GLN A 56 22.22 -1.40 -15.14
N ALA A 57 21.94 -0.14 -14.79
CA ALA A 57 22.76 0.99 -15.20
C ALA A 57 24.20 0.85 -14.65
N ARG A 58 24.36 0.50 -13.38
CA ARG A 58 25.69 0.26 -12.78
C ARG A 58 26.40 -0.96 -13.38
N ALA A 59 25.66 -2.02 -13.70
CA ALA A 59 26.23 -3.19 -14.36
C ALA A 59 26.79 -2.87 -15.75
N MET A 60 26.10 -2.01 -16.50
CA MET A 60 26.55 -1.54 -17.82
C MET A 60 27.76 -0.61 -17.72
N ASP A 61 27.79 0.28 -16.72
CA ASP A 61 28.88 1.25 -16.52
C ASP A 61 30.18 0.57 -16.05
N GLU A 62 30.07 -0.37 -15.10
CA GLU A 62 31.23 -1.07 -14.55
C GLU A 62 31.64 -2.32 -15.35
N GLY A 63 30.80 -2.75 -16.30
CA GLY A 63 31.03 -3.96 -17.11
C GLY A 63 31.02 -5.26 -16.30
N ARG A 64 30.35 -5.28 -15.14
CA ARG A 64 30.28 -6.42 -14.21
C ARG A 64 28.84 -6.78 -13.91
N ALA A 65 28.54 -8.07 -13.82
CA ALA A 65 27.20 -8.52 -13.46
C ALA A 65 26.85 -8.10 -12.03
N TYR A 66 25.63 -7.58 -11.83
CA TYR A 66 25.07 -7.28 -10.51
C TYR A 66 24.00 -8.31 -10.17
N ARG A 67 23.97 -8.75 -8.91
CA ARG A 67 22.98 -9.70 -8.40
C ARG A 67 22.00 -8.98 -7.48
N PHE A 68 20.72 -9.30 -7.65
CA PHE A 68 19.64 -8.85 -6.79
C PHE A 68 19.14 -10.00 -5.93
N ALA A 69 19.15 -9.84 -4.61
CA ALA A 69 18.60 -10.82 -3.69
C ALA A 69 17.50 -10.18 -2.84
N VAL A 70 16.36 -10.87 -2.76
CA VAL A 70 15.24 -10.52 -1.90
C VAL A 70 15.24 -11.45 -0.70
N ILE A 71 15.12 -10.91 0.51
CA ILE A 71 14.87 -11.71 1.70
C ILE A 71 13.35 -11.89 1.82
N PRO A 72 12.80 -13.11 1.66
CA PRO A 72 11.38 -13.34 1.81
C PRO A 72 10.91 -12.88 3.21
N ASN A 73 9.71 -12.29 3.28
CA ASN A 73 9.07 -11.84 4.54
C ASN A 73 9.72 -10.68 5.31
N GLN A 74 10.83 -10.08 4.86
CA GLN A 74 11.44 -8.92 5.54
C GLN A 74 11.25 -7.59 4.82
N GLY A 75 10.77 -7.59 3.57
CA GLY A 75 10.55 -6.36 2.78
C GLY A 75 11.84 -5.64 2.36
N ASN A 76 13.01 -6.25 2.60
CA ASN A 76 14.31 -5.70 2.26
C ASN A 76 14.90 -6.40 1.03
N TYR A 77 15.58 -5.62 0.19
CA TYR A 77 16.30 -6.11 -0.98
C TYR A 77 17.77 -5.67 -0.91
N ARG A 78 18.66 -6.52 -1.42
CA ARG A 78 20.10 -6.22 -1.50
C ARG A 78 20.54 -6.31 -2.96
N VAL A 79 21.24 -5.27 -3.40
CA VAL A 79 21.84 -5.17 -4.73
C VAL A 79 23.35 -5.08 -4.55
N ALA A 80 24.09 -6.03 -5.10
CA ALA A 80 25.56 -6.01 -5.04
C ALA A 80 26.16 -6.69 -6.28
N PRO A 81 27.42 -6.36 -6.66
CA PRO A 81 28.12 -7.05 -7.75
C PRO A 81 28.14 -8.57 -7.53
N ASP A 82 28.01 -9.35 -8.60
CA ASP A 82 28.08 -10.81 -8.59
C ASP A 82 29.54 -11.29 -8.46
N SER A 83 30.19 -10.86 -7.39
CA SER A 83 31.51 -11.33 -6.98
C SER A 83 31.44 -11.87 -5.55
N ALA A 84 32.17 -12.95 -5.30
CA ALA A 84 32.12 -13.69 -4.03
C ALA A 84 32.39 -12.81 -2.81
N ASP A 85 33.16 -11.73 -2.97
CA ASP A 85 33.51 -10.77 -1.92
C ASP A 85 32.27 -10.07 -1.32
N PHE A 86 31.23 -9.80 -2.11
CA PHE A 86 30.02 -9.10 -1.65
C PHE A 86 28.92 -10.05 -1.12
N TRP A 87 29.03 -11.35 -1.40
CA TRP A 87 28.01 -12.36 -1.04
C TRP A 87 28.48 -13.38 0.00
N SER A 88 29.74 -13.31 0.46
CA SER A 88 30.35 -14.25 1.41
C SER A 88 29.94 -14.08 2.89
N GLY A 89 28.98 -13.20 3.20
CA GLY A 89 28.37 -13.15 4.52
C GLY A 89 29.30 -12.69 5.65
N ASN A 90 30.12 -11.66 5.40
CA ASN A 90 30.85 -10.96 6.45
C ASN A 90 30.50 -9.46 6.41
N GLY A 91 29.50 -9.08 7.22
CA GLY A 91 29.00 -7.71 7.38
C GLY A 91 27.49 -7.61 7.31
#